data_AF-A0A1Q8JCY9-F1
#
_entry.id   AF-A0A1Q8JCY9-F1
#
_cell.length_a   1.000
_cell.length_b   1.000
_cell.length_c   1.000
_cell.angle_alpha   90.00
_cell.angle_beta   90.00
_cell.angle_gamma   90.00
#
_symmetry.space_group_name_H-M   'P 1'
#
loop_
_entity.id
_entity.type
_entity.pdbx_description
1 polymer ?
#
loop_
_entity_poly.entity_id
_entity_poly.type
_entity_poly.pdbx_seq_one_letter_code
_entity_poly.pdbx_strand_id
1 'polypeptide(L)'
;MGVDEERSEEPMRNRGWAAGQVFEVTDETARAVVVPLQAALEAEARGPDAHLLQDFYVEGGAELRELTGSALVMQVVVGAGDRRRGRAAAQRVLRRAFLAAVVDPGGPLGHLPVEERGDAAEALYESTGARPVVDEEPIGEQVALRPDS
;
A
#
# COMPACT_ATOMS: atom_id res chain seq x y z
N MET A 1 -18.90 45.50 22.83
CA MET A 1 -19.66 44.24 22.85
C MET A 1 -19.52 43.68 21.45
N GLY A 2 -18.46 42.91 21.19
CA GLY A 2 -18.34 41.53 21.64
C GLY A 2 -18.93 40.67 20.52
N VAL A 3 -18.27 40.70 19.36
CA VAL A 3 -18.52 39.77 18.26
C VAL A 3 -18.18 38.40 18.83
N ASP A 4 -19.21 37.61 19.12
CA ASP A 4 -19.03 36.21 19.48
C ASP A 4 -18.25 35.55 18.33
N GLU A 5 -17.09 35.03 18.72
CA GLU A 5 -16.19 34.28 17.90
C GLU A 5 -16.98 33.13 17.27
N GLU A 6 -17.33 33.26 16.00
CA GLU A 6 -17.37 32.10 15.11
C GLU A 6 -16.03 31.40 15.30
N ARG A 7 -16.02 30.37 16.15
CA ARG A 7 -15.05 29.30 16.04
C ARG A 7 -15.27 28.73 14.65
N SER A 8 -14.59 29.33 13.68
CA SER A 8 -14.33 28.72 12.39
C SER A 8 -13.77 27.35 12.70
N GLU A 9 -14.62 26.33 12.65
CA GLU A 9 -14.21 24.98 12.36
C GLU A 9 -13.61 25.06 10.96
N GLU A 10 -12.34 25.49 10.87
CA GLU A 10 -11.55 25.22 9.69
C GLU A 10 -11.74 23.73 9.45
N PRO A 11 -12.26 23.30 8.27
CA PRO A 11 -12.37 21.89 7.99
C PRO A 11 -10.97 21.34 8.18
N MET A 12 -10.79 20.47 9.17
CA MET A 12 -9.54 19.77 9.41
C MET A 12 -9.22 19.07 8.10
N ARG A 13 -8.40 19.70 7.26
CA ARG A 13 -7.99 19.15 5.97
C ARG A 13 -7.44 17.77 6.29
N ASN A 14 -8.13 16.73 5.85
CA ASN A 14 -7.73 15.36 6.07
C ASN A 14 -6.37 15.17 5.40
N ARG A 15 -5.28 15.38 6.14
CA ARG A 15 -3.90 15.20 5.66
C ARG A 15 -3.67 13.70 5.49
N GLY A 16 -4.10 13.17 4.35
CA GLY A 16 -3.77 11.82 3.90
C GLY A 16 -2.32 11.78 3.43
N TRP A 17 -1.69 10.62 3.60
CA TRP A 17 -0.32 10.35 3.17
C TRP A 17 -0.34 9.17 2.20
N ALA A 18 0.05 9.40 0.96
CA ALA A 18 0.34 8.33 0.02
C ALA A 18 1.72 7.74 0.32
N ALA A 19 1.82 6.41 0.27
CA ALA A 19 3.10 5.72 0.26
C ALA A 19 3.05 4.58 -0.75
N GLY A 20 3.97 4.62 -1.71
CA GLY A 20 4.21 3.58 -2.69
C GLY A 20 5.38 2.69 -2.30
N GLN A 21 5.29 1.42 -2.66
CA GLN A 21 6.38 0.45 -2.60
C GLN A 21 6.42 -0.27 -3.94
N VAL A 22 7.59 -0.21 -4.57
CA VAL A 22 7.86 -0.94 -5.81
C VAL A 22 8.71 -2.16 -5.48
N PHE A 23 8.45 -3.26 -6.17
CA PHE A 23 9.13 -4.52 -5.93
C PHE A 23 9.86 -4.96 -7.21
N GLU A 24 11.14 -5.27 -7.05
CA GLU A 24 11.98 -5.82 -8.10
C GLU A 24 11.73 -7.34 -8.20
N VAL A 25 10.61 -7.72 -8.82
CA VAL A 25 10.20 -9.13 -9.04
C VAL A 25 10.10 -9.49 -10.52
N THR A 26 10.05 -10.79 -10.83
CA THR A 26 9.78 -11.28 -12.18
C THR A 26 8.33 -10.98 -12.59
N ASP A 27 8.02 -11.00 -13.89
CA ASP A 27 6.64 -10.78 -14.37
C ASP A 27 5.69 -11.88 -13.92
N GLU A 28 6.21 -13.11 -13.82
CA GLU A 28 5.46 -14.26 -13.33
C GLU A 28 5.07 -14.05 -11.85
N THR A 29 6.04 -13.64 -11.02
CA THR A 29 5.78 -13.33 -9.61
C THR A 29 4.81 -12.16 -9.49
N ALA A 30 4.99 -11.07 -10.25
CA ALA A 30 4.09 -9.92 -10.24
C ALA A 30 2.64 -10.34 -10.55
N ARG A 31 2.43 -11.12 -11.62
CA ARG A 31 1.09 -11.63 -11.99
C ARG A 31 0.49 -12.54 -10.93
N ALA A 32 1.31 -13.38 -10.30
CA ALA A 32 0.86 -14.29 -9.25
C ALA A 32 0.44 -13.56 -7.97
N VAL A 33 1.00 -12.37 -7.67
CA VAL A 33 0.70 -11.65 -6.42
C VAL A 33 -0.36 -10.56 -6.56
N VAL A 34 -0.64 -10.02 -7.74
CA VAL A 34 -1.57 -8.87 -7.89
C VAL A 34 -2.95 -9.15 -7.27
N VAL A 35 -3.59 -10.27 -7.63
CA VAL A 35 -4.92 -10.62 -7.10
C VAL A 35 -4.88 -10.91 -5.59
N PRO A 36 -3.97 -11.75 -5.07
CA PRO A 36 -3.80 -11.92 -3.62
C PRO A 36 -3.49 -10.63 -2.86
N LEU A 37 -2.71 -9.71 -3.42
CA LEU A 37 -2.41 -8.40 -2.82
C LEU A 37 -3.64 -7.51 -2.71
N GLN A 38 -4.46 -7.46 -3.75
CA GLN A 38 -5.73 -6.73 -3.71
C GLN A 38 -6.63 -7.29 -2.60
N ALA A 39 -6.79 -8.61 -2.54
CA ALA A 39 -7.59 -9.25 -1.49
C ALA A 39 -7.03 -8.99 -0.08
N ALA A 40 -5.70 -9.00 0.08
CA ALA A 40 -5.04 -8.70 1.34
C ALA A 40 -5.26 -7.24 1.79
N LEU A 41 -5.15 -6.27 0.88
CA LEU A 41 -5.43 -4.86 1.17
C LEU A 41 -6.90 -4.61 1.48
N GLU A 42 -7.82 -5.29 0.80
CA GLU A 42 -9.25 -5.26 1.16
C GLU A 42 -9.51 -5.81 2.57
N ALA A 43 -8.80 -6.87 2.97
CA ALA A 43 -8.89 -7.40 4.32
C ALA A 43 -8.34 -6.40 5.36
N GLU A 44 -7.24 -5.72 5.05
CA GLU A 44 -6.69 -4.62 5.87
C GLU A 44 -7.68 -3.46 6.02
N ALA A 45 -8.39 -3.10 4.94
CA ALA A 45 -9.44 -2.09 4.93
C ALA A 45 -10.67 -2.45 5.78
N ARG A 46 -10.82 -3.72 6.17
CA ARG A 46 -11.88 -4.21 7.07
C ARG A 46 -11.34 -4.63 8.44
N GLY A 47 -10.03 -4.48 8.65
CA GLY A 47 -9.30 -4.95 9.82
C GLY A 47 -9.12 -3.91 10.93
N PRO A 48 -8.24 -4.19 11.90
CA PRO A 48 -7.99 -3.30 13.04
C PRO A 48 -7.49 -1.90 12.66
N ASP A 49 -6.77 -1.79 11.54
CA ASP A 49 -6.20 -0.55 11.02
C ASP A 49 -7.09 0.11 9.93
N ALA A 50 -8.34 -0.34 9.74
CA ALA A 50 -9.25 0.18 8.71
C ALA A 50 -9.43 1.70 8.77
N HIS A 51 -9.42 2.28 9.96
CA HIS A 51 -9.53 3.73 10.17
C HIS A 51 -8.34 4.53 9.62
N LEU A 52 -7.20 3.87 9.35
CA LEU A 52 -6.02 4.50 8.77
C LEU A 52 -6.06 4.42 7.24
N LEU A 53 -6.52 3.31 6.66
CA LEU A 53 -6.47 3.08 5.22
C LEU A 53 -7.63 3.81 4.52
N GLN A 54 -7.31 4.78 3.67
CA GLN A 54 -8.29 5.58 2.93
C GLN A 54 -8.52 5.03 1.52
N ASP A 55 -7.43 4.62 0.86
CA ASP A 55 -7.43 4.09 -0.50
C ASP A 55 -6.18 3.23 -0.74
N PHE A 56 -6.19 2.40 -1.78
CA PHE A 56 -5.03 1.62 -2.19
C PHE A 56 -5.04 1.33 -3.69
N TYR A 57 -3.85 1.03 -4.21
CA TYR A 57 -3.63 0.70 -5.61
C TYR A 57 -2.60 -0.43 -5.71
N VAL A 58 -2.87 -1.38 -6.60
CA VAL A 58 -1.97 -2.50 -6.91
C VAL A 58 -1.95 -2.70 -8.41
N GLU A 59 -0.77 -2.66 -8.99
CA GLU A 59 -0.55 -2.93 -10.40
C GLU A 59 0.72 -3.75 -10.57
N GLY A 60 0.71 -4.67 -11.54
CA GLY A 60 1.90 -5.44 -11.88
C GLY A 60 1.85 -5.88 -13.34
N GLY A 61 3.02 -6.02 -13.96
CA GLY A 61 3.13 -6.48 -15.33
C GLY A 61 4.26 -5.82 -16.12
N ALA A 62 4.35 -6.22 -17.39
CA ALA A 62 5.38 -5.75 -18.31
C ALA A 62 5.27 -4.25 -18.58
N GLU A 63 4.05 -3.72 -18.73
CA GLU A 63 3.78 -2.30 -18.97
C GLU A 63 4.33 -1.44 -17.82
N LEU A 64 4.13 -1.87 -16.57
CA LEU A 64 4.65 -1.17 -15.41
C LEU A 64 6.17 -1.24 -15.30
N ARG A 65 6.79 -2.36 -15.72
CA ARG A 65 8.25 -2.49 -15.76
C ARG A 65 8.86 -1.55 -16.79
N GLU A 66 8.24 -1.38 -17.95
CA GLU A 66 8.69 -0.42 -18.96
C GLU A 66 8.66 1.02 -18.45
N LEU A 67 7.67 1.36 -17.61
CA LEU A 67 7.50 2.69 -17.04
C LEU A 67 8.41 2.97 -15.83
N THR A 68 8.57 1.99 -14.94
CA THR A 68 9.14 2.20 -13.60
C THR A 68 10.44 1.44 -13.35
N GLY A 69 10.84 0.54 -14.26
CA GLY A 69 11.90 -0.44 -14.05
C GLY A 69 11.51 -1.56 -13.09
N SER A 70 10.29 -1.56 -12.53
CA SER A 70 9.79 -2.53 -11.55
C SER A 70 8.53 -3.23 -12.05
N ALA A 71 8.38 -4.51 -11.77
CA ALA A 71 7.26 -5.31 -12.32
C ALA A 71 6.00 -5.27 -11.46
N LEU A 72 6.07 -4.70 -10.26
CA LEU A 72 4.98 -4.62 -9.30
C LEU A 72 5.08 -3.32 -8.52
N VAL A 73 3.98 -2.59 -8.46
CA VAL A 73 3.79 -1.41 -7.63
C VAL A 73 2.58 -1.64 -6.72
N MET A 74 2.76 -1.33 -5.45
CA MET A 74 1.69 -1.26 -4.47
C MET A 74 1.73 0.10 -3.80
N GLN A 75 0.59 0.76 -3.69
CA GLN A 75 0.44 2.05 -3.03
C GLN A 75 -0.74 2.00 -2.06
N VAL A 76 -0.57 2.65 -0.92
CA VAL A 76 -1.66 2.88 0.05
C VAL A 76 -1.72 4.35 0.41
N VAL A 77 -2.92 4.82 0.70
CA VAL A 77 -3.18 6.14 1.25
C VAL A 77 -3.62 5.97 2.70
N VAL A 78 -2.91 6.61 3.63
CA VAL A 78 -3.22 6.53 5.06
C VAL A 78 -3.51 7.88 5.71
N GLY A 79 -4.54 7.93 6.55
CA GLY A 79 -4.88 9.10 7.37
C GLY A 79 -4.18 9.05 8.72
N ALA A 80 -3.09 9.81 8.90
CA ALA A 80 -2.29 9.74 10.13
C ALA A 80 -2.03 11.09 10.82
N GLY A 81 -2.59 12.19 10.31
CA GLY A 81 -2.45 13.54 10.89
C GLY A 81 -1.07 14.18 10.74
N ASP A 82 0.01 13.39 10.76
CA ASP A 82 1.40 13.81 10.51
C ASP A 82 2.20 12.79 9.68
N ARG A 83 3.30 13.28 9.08
CA ARG A 83 4.15 12.56 8.12
C ARG A 83 4.77 11.28 8.67
N ARG A 84 5.32 11.37 9.88
CA ARG A 84 6.08 10.26 10.47
C ARG A 84 5.15 9.11 10.80
N ARG A 85 3.97 9.43 11.34
CA ARG A 85 2.93 8.44 11.63
C ARG A 85 2.36 7.84 10.35
N GLY A 86 2.12 8.66 9.32
CA GLY A 86 1.62 8.19 8.01
C GLY A 86 2.57 7.17 7.39
N ARG A 87 3.87 7.50 7.33
CA ARG A 87 4.89 6.60 6.81
C ARG A 87 4.93 5.26 7.56
N ALA A 88 4.96 5.30 8.89
CA ALA A 88 5.02 4.08 9.69
C ALA A 88 3.75 3.22 9.55
N ALA A 89 2.58 3.85 9.46
CA ALA A 89 1.32 3.16 9.22
C ALA A 89 1.30 2.49 7.84
N ALA A 90 1.65 3.24 6.79
CA ALA A 90 1.66 2.71 5.43
C ALA A 90 2.64 1.54 5.26
N GLN A 91 3.87 1.68 5.76
CA GLN A 91 4.85 0.58 5.71
C GLN A 91 4.35 -0.68 6.42
N ARG A 92 3.64 -0.53 7.54
CA ARG A 92 3.03 -1.67 8.25
C ARG A 92 1.94 -2.34 7.41
N VAL A 93 1.02 -1.55 6.83
CA VAL A 93 -0.06 -2.06 5.97
C VAL A 93 0.51 -2.77 4.74
N LEU A 94 1.42 -2.13 4.02
CA LEU A 94 2.09 -2.67 2.83
C LEU A 94 2.81 -3.99 3.15
N ARG A 95 3.58 -4.04 4.24
CA ARG A 95 4.28 -5.28 4.65
C ARG A 95 3.30 -6.40 4.98
N ARG A 96 2.25 -6.16 5.77
CA ARG A 96 1.26 -7.20 6.10
C ARG A 96 0.54 -7.70 4.86
N ALA A 97 0.10 -6.80 3.99
CA ALA A 97 -0.58 -7.16 2.76
C ALA A 97 0.31 -8.02 1.85
N PHE A 98 1.59 -7.65 1.70
CA PHE A 98 2.54 -8.46 0.95
C PHE A 98 2.72 -9.86 1.54
N LEU A 99 2.98 -9.96 2.84
CA LEU A 99 3.18 -11.25 3.50
C LEU A 99 1.94 -12.14 3.37
N ALA A 100 0.74 -11.58 3.52
CA ALA A 100 -0.52 -12.31 3.32
C ALA A 100 -0.69 -12.78 1.87
N ALA A 101 -0.35 -11.94 0.90
CA ALA A 101 -0.49 -12.25 -0.52
C ALA A 101 0.47 -13.35 -0.99
N VAL A 102 1.70 -13.36 -0.50
CA VAL A 102 2.70 -14.35 -0.97
C VAL A 102 2.46 -15.74 -0.40
N VAL A 103 1.88 -15.84 0.81
CA VAL A 103 1.54 -17.13 1.45
C VAL A 103 0.15 -17.65 1.08
N ASP A 104 -0.66 -16.83 0.40
CA ASP A 104 -1.96 -17.22 -0.15
C ASP A 104 -1.84 -18.50 -1.00
N PRO A 105 -2.82 -19.42 -0.98
CA PRO A 105 -2.78 -20.63 -1.81
C PRO A 105 -2.62 -20.37 -3.31
N GLY A 106 -3.13 -19.24 -3.82
CA GLY A 106 -2.92 -18.78 -5.19
C GLY A 106 -1.66 -17.91 -5.39
N GLY A 107 -0.96 -17.59 -4.31
CA GLY A 107 0.26 -16.78 -4.31
C GLY A 107 1.52 -17.58 -4.67
N PRO A 108 2.67 -16.89 -4.85
CA PRO A 108 3.95 -17.48 -5.27
C PRO A 108 4.47 -18.57 -4.33
N LEU A 109 4.16 -18.50 -3.03
CA LEU A 109 4.58 -19.51 -2.05
C LEU A 109 3.46 -20.51 -1.72
N GLY A 110 2.33 -20.45 -2.43
CA GLY A 110 1.18 -21.33 -2.24
C GLY A 110 1.49 -22.83 -2.46
N HIS A 111 2.60 -23.13 -3.15
CA HIS A 111 3.10 -24.48 -3.38
C HIS A 111 3.93 -25.06 -2.21
N LEU A 112 4.40 -24.22 -1.28
CA LEU A 112 5.18 -24.66 -0.12
C LEU A 112 4.29 -25.22 1.00
N PRO A 113 4.81 -26.09 1.88
CA PRO A 113 4.15 -26.49 3.12
C PRO A 113 3.80 -25.26 3.98
N VAL A 114 2.67 -25.30 4.69
CA VAL A 114 2.14 -24.13 5.45
C VAL A 114 3.15 -23.64 6.49
N GLU A 115 3.85 -24.57 7.13
CA GLU A 115 4.89 -24.33 8.13
C GLU A 115 6.13 -23.61 7.59
N GLU A 116 6.42 -23.69 6.28
CA GLU A 116 7.59 -23.06 5.66
C GLU A 116 7.26 -21.69 5.04
N ARG A 117 5.98 -21.39 4.81
CA ARG A 117 5.55 -20.18 4.09
C ARG A 117 5.91 -18.89 4.81
N GLY A 118 5.84 -18.87 6.14
CA GLY A 118 6.12 -17.66 6.93
C GLY A 118 7.56 -17.19 6.74
N ASP A 119 8.53 -18.08 6.97
CA ASP A 119 9.96 -17.76 6.84
C ASP A 119 10.32 -17.43 5.38
N ALA A 120 9.75 -18.16 4.41
CA ALA A 120 9.95 -17.89 2.99
C ALA A 120 9.36 -16.53 2.56
N ALA A 121 8.21 -16.13 3.12
CA ALA A 121 7.59 -14.84 2.84
C ALA A 121 8.43 -13.67 3.37
N GLU A 122 8.99 -13.82 4.57
CA GLU A 122 9.89 -12.82 5.15
C GLU A 122 11.17 -12.69 4.34
N ALA A 123 11.80 -13.81 3.97
CA ALA A 123 12.99 -13.81 3.10
C ALA A 123 12.71 -13.17 1.73
N LEU A 124 11.52 -13.41 1.16
CA LEU A 124 11.09 -12.78 -0.09
C LEU A 124 10.88 -11.27 0.08
N TYR A 125 10.24 -10.85 1.18
CA TYR A 125 10.04 -9.43 1.46
C TYR A 125 11.37 -8.68 1.63
N GLU A 126 12.35 -9.27 2.32
CA GLU A 126 13.68 -8.67 2.51
C GLU A 126 14.50 -8.62 1.21
N SER A 127 14.39 -9.66 0.37
CA SER A 127 15.18 -9.78 -0.87
C SER A 127 14.63 -8.98 -2.05
N THR A 128 13.34 -8.64 -2.06
CA THR A 128 12.70 -7.85 -3.14
C THR A 128 13.17 -6.40 -3.23
N GLY A 129 14.09 -5.98 -2.35
CA GLY A 129 14.74 -4.67 -2.43
C GLY A 129 13.76 -3.52 -2.38
N ALA A 130 12.60 -3.74 -1.74
CA ALA A 130 11.46 -2.83 -1.70
C ALA A 130 11.89 -1.38 -1.52
N ARG A 131 11.89 -0.63 -2.63
CA ARG A 131 12.20 0.80 -2.56
C ARG A 131 10.90 1.50 -2.24
N PRO A 132 10.85 2.27 -1.14
CA PRO A 132 9.72 3.16 -0.95
C PRO A 132 9.79 4.19 -2.07
N VAL A 133 8.82 4.16 -3.00
CA VAL A 133 8.62 5.27 -3.93
C VAL A 133 7.72 6.23 -3.18
N VAL A 134 8.40 7.25 -2.65
CA VAL A 134 7.86 8.19 -1.69
C VAL A 134 7.31 9.40 -2.46
N ASP A 135 6.14 9.27 -3.07
CA ASP A 135 5.32 10.43 -3.41
C ASP A 135 4.60 10.89 -2.13
N GLU A 136 5.36 11.58 -1.27
CA GLU A 136 4.87 12.16 -0.01
C GLU A 136 4.16 13.49 -0.30
N GLU A 137 2.96 13.42 -0.85
CA GLU A 137 2.07 14.58 -0.92
C GLU A 137 1.00 14.51 0.17
N PRO A 138 0.76 15.60 0.92
CA PRO A 138 -0.47 15.71 1.69
C PRO A 138 -1.61 15.69 0.67
N ILE A 139 -2.49 14.70 0.75
CA ILE A 139 -3.68 14.70 -0.08
C ILE A 139 -4.58 15.84 0.39
N GLY A 140 -4.44 17.01 -0.24
CA GLY A 140 -5.51 18.00 -0.31
C GLY A 140 -6.63 17.46 -1.19
N GLU A 141 -7.79 18.12 -1.21
CA GLU A 141 -8.80 17.84 -2.24
C GLU A 141 -8.12 17.80 -3.62
N GLN A 142 -8.24 16.64 -4.30
CA GLN A 142 -7.62 16.26 -5.59
C GLN A 142 -6.26 15.56 -5.48
N VAL A 143 -6.24 14.24 -5.62
CA VAL A 143 -5.98 13.49 -6.88
C VAL A 143 -5.71 12.04 -6.46
N ALA A 144 -6.75 11.20 -6.51
CA ALA A 144 -6.50 9.78 -6.75
C ALA A 144 -5.94 9.72 -8.17
N LEU A 145 -4.70 9.24 -8.32
CA LEU A 145 -4.13 8.91 -9.63
C LEU A 145 -4.98 7.79 -10.23
N ARG A 146 -6.09 8.18 -10.85
CA ARG A 146 -6.76 7.36 -11.84
C ARG A 146 -5.91 7.46 -13.10
N PRO A 147 -5.48 6.34 -13.71
CA PRO A 147 -5.07 6.41 -15.10
C PRO A 147 -6.27 6.95 -15.89
N ASP A 148 -6.05 8.05 -16.61
CA ASP A 148 -7.06 8.80 -17.34
C ASP A 148 -7.96 7.86 -18.18
N SER A 149 -9.28 8.03 -18.05
CA SER A 149 -10.29 7.47 -18.96
C SER A 149 -10.56 8.40 -20.12
#